data_AF-A0A529NFA8-F1
#
_entry.id   AF-A0A529NFA8-F1
#
_cell.length_a   1.000
_cell.length_b   1.000
_cell.length_c   1.000
_cell.angle_alpha   90.00
_cell.angle_beta   90.00
_cell.angle_gamma   90.00
#
_symmetry.space_group_name_H-M   'P 1'
#
loop_
_entity.id
_entity.type
_entity.pdbx_description
1 polymer ?
#
loop_
_entity_poly.entity_id
_entity_poly.type
_entity_poly.pdbx_seq_one_letter_code
_entity_poly.pdbx_strand_id
1 'polypeptide(L)' 'LYQAAGFDAIICGPGDIGRAHKPDEYILASELAACQRLIEALGAHCAA' A
#
# COMPACT_ATOMS: atom_id res chain seq x y z
N LEU A 1 8.81 -9.62 10.11
CA LEU A 1 8.06 -10.88 10.35
C LEU A 1 8.03 -11.74 9.08
N TYR A 2 7.38 -11.29 8.00
CA TYR A 2 7.26 -12.07 6.75
C TYR A 2 8.59 -12.42 6.08
N GLN A 3 9.47 -11.42 5.84
CA GLN A 3 10.82 -11.66 5.29
C GLN A 3 11.65 -12.59 6.17
N ALA A 4 11.60 -12.38 7.50
CA ALA A 4 12.29 -13.24 8.46
C ALA A 4 11.75 -14.67 8.49
N ALA A 5 10.50 -14.89 8.09
CA ALA A 5 9.87 -16.19 7.94
C ALA A 5 10.13 -16.82 6.55
N GLY A 6 10.95 -16.20 5.69
CA GLY A 6 11.33 -16.74 4.38
C GLY A 6 10.37 -16.37 3.24
N PHE A 7 9.46 -15.42 3.44
CA PHE A 7 8.56 -14.94 2.40
C PHE A 7 9.08 -13.66 1.75
N ASP A 8 9.05 -13.59 0.42
CA ASP A 8 9.20 -12.33 -0.29
C ASP A 8 8.05 -11.38 0.09
N ALA A 9 8.38 -10.23 0.64
CA ALA A 9 7.40 -9.26 1.09
C ALA A 9 7.90 -7.83 0.91
N ILE A 10 6.94 -6.95 0.61
CA ILE A 10 7.13 -5.51 0.47
C ILE A 10 6.17 -4.77 1.40
N ILE A 11 6.44 -3.50 1.66
CA ILE A 11 5.48 -2.57 2.24
C ILE A 11 4.96 -1.69 1.10
N CYS A 12 3.65 -1.69 0.90
CA CYS A 12 2.99 -0.84 -0.07
C CYS A 12 1.65 -0.35 0.50
N GLY A 13 1.32 0.92 0.27
CA GLY A 13 0.09 1.53 0.74
C GLY A 13 -0.04 2.98 0.26
N PRO A 14 -1.23 3.58 0.35
CA PRO A 14 -1.46 4.96 -0.03
C PRO A 14 -0.96 5.92 1.05
N GLY A 15 -0.77 7.19 0.67
CA GLY A 15 -0.43 8.27 1.61
C GLY A 15 1.07 8.55 1.73
N ASP A 16 1.42 9.25 2.81
CA ASP A 16 2.78 9.70 3.10
C ASP A 16 3.06 9.53 4.60
N ILE A 17 4.15 8.84 4.94
CA ILE A 17 4.54 8.59 6.33
C ILE A 17 4.87 9.87 7.10
N GLY A 18 5.28 10.94 6.42
CA GLY A 18 5.54 12.25 7.01
C GLY A 18 4.29 12.90 7.61
N ARG A 19 3.09 12.48 7.17
CA ARG A 19 1.80 12.97 7.71
C ARG A 19 1.24 12.09 8.83
N ALA A 20 1.73 10.86 8.96
CA ALA A 20 1.21 9.91 9.94
C ALA A 20 1.46 10.38 11.38
N HIS A 21 0.48 10.18 12.27
CA HIS A 21 0.54 10.54 13.70
C HIS A 21 0.79 12.04 13.94
N LYS A 22 0.32 12.90 13.04
CA LYS A 22 0.33 14.36 13.19
C LYS A 22 -1.10 14.87 13.35
N PRO A 23 -1.31 16.06 13.95
CA PRO A 23 -2.58 16.75 13.87
C PRO A 23 -3.02 16.88 12.40
N ASP A 24 -4.34 16.82 12.18
CA ASP A 24 -4.94 16.93 10.84
C ASP A 24 -4.41 15.88 9.85
N GLU A 25 -4.11 14.66 10.33
CA GLU A 25 -3.76 13.53 9.48
C GLU A 25 -4.82 13.31 8.39
N TYR A 26 -4.36 13.23 7.14
CA TYR A 26 -5.23 13.08 5.99
C TYR A 26 -4.63 12.16 4.93
N ILE A 27 -5.54 11.66 4.09
CA ILE A 27 -5.24 10.92 2.88
C ILE A 27 -6.08 11.47 1.73
N LEU A 28 -5.48 11.57 0.55
CA LEU A 28 -6.17 12.06 -0.64
C LEU A 28 -6.97 10.93 -1.27
N ALA A 29 -8.14 11.26 -1.82
CA ALA A 29 -8.92 10.31 -2.61
C ALA A 29 -8.12 9.75 -3.81
N SER A 30 -7.23 10.54 -4.39
CA SER A 30 -6.34 10.12 -5.47
C SER A 30 -5.28 9.10 -5.02
N GLU A 31 -4.77 9.20 -3.79
CA GLU A 31 -3.83 8.24 -3.21
C GLU A 31 -4.52 6.90 -2.99
N LEU A 32 -5.74 6.91 -2.45
CA LEU A 32 -6.58 5.70 -2.33
C LEU A 32 -6.84 5.05 -3.68
N ALA A 33 -7.26 5.83 -4.68
CA ALA A 33 -7.52 5.33 -6.02
C ALA A 33 -6.26 4.73 -6.68
N ALA A 34 -5.08 5.30 -6.42
CA ALA A 34 -3.81 4.76 -6.92
C ALA A 34 -3.45 3.43 -6.26
N CYS A 35 -3.60 3.33 -4.93
CA CYS A 35 -3.34 2.07 -4.22
C CYS A 35 -4.33 0.97 -4.63
N GLN A 36 -5.61 1.30 -4.84
CA GLN A 36 -6.59 0.35 -5.36
C GLN A 36 -6.15 -0.23 -6.70
N ARG A 37 -5.74 0.62 -7.66
CA ARG A 37 -5.24 0.16 -8.98
C ARG A 37 -4.04 -0.77 -8.86
N LEU A 38 -3.12 -0.50 -7.92
CA LEU A 38 -1.97 -1.38 -7.66
C LEU A 38 -2.43 -2.76 -7.21
N ILE A 39 -3.32 -2.83 -6.21
CA ILE A 39 -3.80 -4.11 -5.66
C ILE A 39 -4.57 -4.91 -6.72
N GLU A 40 -5.44 -4.26 -7.49
CA GLU A 40 -6.17 -4.90 -8.59
C GLU A 40 -5.23 -5.45 -9.66
N ALA A 41 -4.22 -4.67 -10.06
CA ALA A 41 -3.23 -5.11 -11.05
C ALA A 41 -2.40 -6.29 -10.54
N LEU A 42 -2.00 -6.28 -9.26
CA LEU A 42 -1.29 -7.38 -8.64
C LEU A 42 -2.16 -8.65 -8.59
N GLY A 43 -3.42 -8.52 -8.17
CA GLY A 43 -4.38 -9.62 -8.15
C GLY A 43 -4.58 -10.24 -9.53
N ALA A 44 -4.71 -9.40 -10.56
CA ALA A 44 -4.81 -9.87 -11.95
C ALA A 44 -3.54 -10.58 -12.41
N HIS A 45 -2.35 -10.07 -12.06
CA HIS A 45 -1.07 -10.69 -12.41
C HIS A 45 -0.88 -12.06 -11.74
N CYS A 46 -1.30 -12.21 -10.48
CA CYS A 46 -1.18 -13.46 -9.74
C CYS A 46 -2.24 -14.51 -10.09
N ALA A 47 -3.35 -14.11 -10.73
CA ALA A 47 -4.44 -15.01 -11.13
C ALA A 47 -4.25 -15.61 -12.54
N ALA A 48 -3.26 -15.13 -13.31
CA ALA A 48 -2.91 -15.63 -14.63
C ALA A 48 -1.97 -16.85 -14.54
#